data_AF-A0A6G0MF08-F1
#
_entry.id   AF-A0A6G0MF08-F1
#
_cell.length_a   1.000
_cell.length_b   1.000
_cell.length_c   1.000
_cell.angle_alpha   90.00
_cell.angle_beta   90.00
_cell.angle_gamma   90.00
#
_symmetry.space_group_name_H-M   'P 1'
#
loop_
_entity.id
_entity.type
_entity.pdbx_description
1 polymer ?
#
loop_
_entity_poly.entity_id
_entity_poly.type
_entity_poly.pdbx_seq_one_letter_code
_entity_poly.pdbx_strand_id
1 'polypeptide(L)'
;MVLGHMEPFWSFHWVDDIIFVEVDVDDRLQKAEKRLRDGAKLVFGSDGRHEGKFTTWSRVFHAVGIDWNIPDEYITVPQRKIDKLRSVLAETLGKAFLSRKRLDSVIGVLRHVISFIPITKPFIQRLTAVQNRCRSLASAGAPMTEFLRKDLQWWQTLVFQTEFAGMPMNLFDHTKAFDEIWLVTVARNTICITSMKLQERLLLKQRSQARDGNDLAYAVSCVTDMWGPSLSTEGTWCHVVIHGERWITELIDKMNCKSPEGQQALRRCALSQARHRLHFTTRVIRQRVEQTSKRQRVEEKRDQLKQASVSAGTLGSYSRNFKFWETFCNDFGFPVWIDELPRARQARMVGLFAALCASEGHNKAMKGNKYHTFDGKMAAVAFAHKAVRNAKLDYHDPEFELIAQGYKRSHGDVDRKQPVTTPMLLKMYELRARHDTESDLMWGSIVLAFFFLDRSSELWGPVVSDKSTGVVRTHCVKAANVILRDNFGTQVGPEELGEMSVEVIFESHKGDRVAQGTTVRHYKSNHAHLCPVPAARLCLNIRAQWLATGRKLGPYLTSVSTTRTIKKTQVVNLIKLSAADMGLPRSDYSTHSLRIGGACALLAADYDPE
;
A
#
# COMPACT_ATOMS: atom_id res chain seq x y z
N MET A 1 10.48 -45.86 14.96
CA MET A 1 9.40 -46.38 14.11
C MET A 1 8.06 -45.90 14.65
N VAL A 2 7.51 -44.81 14.09
CA VAL A 2 6.07 -44.53 14.02
C VAL A 2 5.85 -43.92 12.65
N LEU A 3 5.59 -44.79 11.68
CA LEU A 3 5.12 -44.44 10.34
C LEU A 3 3.61 -44.27 10.42
N GLY A 4 3.09 -43.09 10.07
CA GLY A 4 1.66 -42.88 9.95
C GLY A 4 1.24 -41.41 9.95
N HIS A 5 1.34 -40.77 8.78
CA HIS A 5 0.37 -39.84 8.17
C HIS A 5 1.09 -38.80 7.28
N MET A 6 0.80 -38.86 5.98
CA MET A 6 1.49 -38.14 4.91
C MET A 6 0.82 -36.82 4.50
N GLU A 7 -0.04 -36.24 5.35
CA GLU A 7 -0.40 -34.82 5.29
C GLU A 7 -0.65 -34.30 6.71
N PRO A 8 -0.16 -33.10 7.06
CA PRO A 8 -0.45 -32.52 8.36
C PRO A 8 -1.95 -32.18 8.44
N PHE A 9 -2.65 -32.87 9.36
CA PHE A 9 -4.05 -32.58 9.68
C PHE A 9 -4.12 -31.24 10.44
N TRP A 10 -4.67 -30.23 9.77
CA TRP A 10 -4.88 -28.89 10.30
C TRP A 10 -6.38 -28.60 10.36
N SER A 11 -6.96 -28.62 11.56
CA SER A 11 -8.37 -28.28 11.77
C SER A 11 -8.50 -26.86 12.30
N PHE A 12 -8.63 -25.89 11.39
CA PHE A 12 -8.70 -24.46 11.74
C PHE A 12 -10.09 -23.84 11.57
N HIS A 13 -11.12 -24.64 11.27
CA HIS A 13 -12.48 -24.14 11.07
C HIS A 13 -13.24 -24.08 12.39
N TRP A 14 -13.11 -22.93 13.03
CA TRP A 14 -13.82 -22.58 14.25
C TRP A 14 -14.93 -21.58 13.94
N VAL A 15 -16.10 -21.76 14.54
CA VAL A 15 -17.16 -20.75 14.58
C VAL A 15 -17.24 -20.26 16.01
N ASP A 16 -16.71 -19.06 16.27
CA ASP A 16 -16.49 -18.54 17.63
C ASP A 16 -15.53 -19.44 18.45
N ASP A 17 -15.26 -19.09 19.70
CA ASP A 17 -14.30 -19.81 20.58
C ASP A 17 -14.81 -21.20 21.04
N ILE A 18 -15.99 -21.65 20.58
CA ILE A 18 -16.74 -22.74 21.20
C ILE A 18 -17.35 -23.76 20.22
N ILE A 19 -17.29 -23.56 18.91
CA ILE A 19 -17.83 -24.51 17.92
C ILE A 19 -16.74 -24.92 16.95
N PHE A 20 -16.58 -26.23 16.83
CA PHE A 20 -15.60 -26.84 15.97
C PHE A 20 -16.31 -27.50 14.78
N VAL A 21 -15.93 -27.10 13.57
CA VAL A 21 -16.53 -27.59 12.32
C VAL A 21 -15.48 -28.36 11.55
N GLU A 22 -15.82 -29.58 11.12
CA GLU A 22 -14.92 -30.42 10.35
C GLU A 22 -15.71 -31.23 9.32
N VAL A 23 -15.05 -31.58 8.22
CA VAL A 23 -15.68 -32.38 7.16
C VAL A 23 -15.69 -33.85 7.59
N ASP A 24 -16.85 -34.49 7.44
CA ASP A 24 -17.07 -35.90 7.72
C ASP A 24 -16.53 -36.80 6.60
N VAL A 25 -15.20 -36.95 6.56
CA VAL A 25 -14.46 -37.80 5.62
C VAL A 25 -13.49 -38.68 6.40
N ASP A 26 -13.54 -39.99 6.15
CA ASP A 26 -12.69 -41.00 6.81
C ASP A 26 -12.64 -40.86 8.34
N ASP A 27 -11.44 -40.83 8.93
CA ASP A 27 -11.21 -40.70 10.37
C ASP A 27 -11.00 -39.24 10.82
N ARG A 28 -11.33 -38.24 9.98
CA ARG A 28 -11.05 -36.83 10.26
C ARG A 28 -11.76 -36.33 11.50
N LEU A 29 -13.04 -36.64 11.70
CA LEU A 29 -13.79 -36.21 12.90
C LEU A 29 -13.14 -36.74 14.20
N GLN A 30 -12.66 -37.99 14.17
CA GLN A 30 -11.99 -38.63 15.30
C GLN A 30 -10.62 -37.99 15.58
N LYS A 31 -9.85 -37.70 14.52
CA LYS A 31 -8.58 -36.97 14.63
C LYS A 31 -8.77 -35.55 15.15
N ALA A 32 -9.79 -34.85 14.66
CA ALA A 32 -10.14 -33.50 15.07
C ALA A 32 -10.47 -33.46 16.57
N GLU A 33 -11.34 -34.36 17.02
CA GLU A 33 -11.72 -34.50 18.42
C GLU A 33 -10.50 -34.83 19.31
N LYS A 34 -9.66 -35.79 18.90
CA LYS A 34 -8.46 -36.16 19.64
C LYS A 34 -7.49 -34.98 19.77
N ARG A 35 -7.26 -34.24 18.69
CA ARG A 35 -6.36 -33.07 18.68
C ARG A 35 -6.86 -31.94 19.58
N LEU A 36 -8.16 -31.68 19.60
CA LEU A 36 -8.75 -30.71 20.52
C LEU A 36 -8.53 -31.12 21.99
N ARG A 37 -8.75 -32.40 22.29
CA ARG A 37 -8.53 -32.95 23.64
C ARG A 37 -7.05 -32.90 24.04
N ASP A 38 -6.14 -33.22 23.13
CA ASP A 38 -4.69 -33.13 23.34
C ASP A 38 -4.24 -31.67 23.55
N GLY A 39 -4.77 -30.73 22.77
CA GLY A 39 -4.50 -29.30 22.90
C GLY A 39 -5.02 -28.72 24.21
N ALA A 40 -6.26 -29.04 24.60
CA ALA A 40 -6.81 -28.64 25.89
C ALA A 40 -5.99 -29.20 27.06
N LYS A 41 -5.55 -30.46 26.97
CA LYS A 41 -4.67 -31.10 27.96
C LYS A 41 -3.30 -30.42 28.03
N LEU A 42 -2.74 -30.00 26.89
CA LEU A 42 -1.46 -29.30 26.83
C LEU A 42 -1.54 -27.92 27.51
N VAL A 43 -2.62 -27.17 27.27
CA VAL A 43 -2.76 -25.79 27.75
C VAL A 43 -3.25 -25.73 29.21
N PHE A 44 -4.20 -26.59 29.60
CA PHE A 44 -4.89 -26.52 30.89
C PHE A 44 -4.55 -27.69 31.84
N GLY A 45 -3.68 -28.61 31.44
CA GLY A 45 -3.35 -29.81 32.22
C GLY A 45 -4.45 -30.90 32.21
N SER A 46 -4.24 -31.99 32.94
CA SER A 46 -5.22 -33.10 33.03
C SER A 46 -6.53 -32.70 33.71
N ASP A 47 -6.48 -31.71 34.59
CA ASP A 47 -7.56 -31.37 35.52
C ASP A 47 -8.47 -30.25 34.98
N GLY A 48 -8.02 -29.52 33.95
CA GLY A 48 -8.82 -28.50 33.25
C GLY A 48 -9.84 -29.08 32.24
N ARG A 49 -9.91 -30.41 32.11
CA ARG A 49 -10.73 -31.14 31.13
C ARG A 49 -12.12 -31.45 31.69
N HIS A 50 -13.14 -30.72 31.24
CA HIS A 50 -14.54 -31.03 31.55
C HIS A 50 -15.20 -31.86 30.45
N GLU A 51 -15.15 -33.19 30.57
CA GLU A 51 -15.71 -34.11 29.57
C GLU A 51 -17.18 -33.84 29.22
N GLY A 52 -17.99 -33.45 30.21
CA GLY A 52 -19.41 -33.13 29.99
C GLY A 52 -19.66 -31.91 29.10
N LYS A 53 -18.63 -31.13 28.74
CA LYS A 53 -18.74 -30.02 27.78
C LYS A 53 -18.49 -30.43 26.33
N PHE A 54 -17.93 -31.61 26.07
CA PHE A 54 -17.75 -32.13 24.73
C PHE A 54 -19.03 -32.84 24.28
N THR A 55 -19.68 -32.30 23.25
CA THR A 55 -20.84 -32.94 22.62
C THR A 55 -20.39 -33.82 21.45
N THR A 56 -21.18 -34.84 21.13
CA THR A 56 -20.95 -35.65 19.92
C THR A 56 -21.14 -34.81 18.66
N TRP A 57 -20.43 -35.16 17.59
CA TRP A 57 -20.62 -34.56 16.27
C TRP A 57 -22.08 -34.63 15.84
N SER A 58 -22.59 -33.52 15.30
CA SER A 58 -23.94 -33.44 14.77
C SER A 58 -23.99 -32.50 13.57
N ARG A 59 -24.85 -32.82 12.61
CA ARG A 59 -25.17 -31.95 11.47
C ARG A 59 -26.38 -31.05 11.73
N VAL A 60 -27.09 -31.29 12.84
CA VAL A 60 -28.20 -30.46 13.34
C VAL A 60 -27.91 -30.10 14.80
N PHE A 61 -27.66 -28.82 15.09
CA PHE A 61 -27.17 -28.43 16.41
C PHE A 61 -27.57 -27.00 16.79
N HIS A 62 -27.58 -26.73 18.10
CA HIS A 62 -27.82 -25.40 18.65
C HIS A 62 -26.51 -24.75 19.06
N ALA A 63 -26.15 -23.60 18.46
CA ALA A 63 -24.94 -22.89 18.85
C ALA A 63 -24.98 -21.39 18.49
N VAL A 64 -24.24 -20.56 19.25
CA VAL A 64 -24.33 -19.08 19.22
C VAL A 64 -25.77 -18.55 19.33
N GLY A 65 -26.66 -19.35 19.92
CA GLY A 65 -28.07 -19.02 20.05
C GLY A 65 -28.90 -19.20 18.77
N ILE A 66 -28.41 -19.96 17.80
CA ILE A 66 -28.99 -20.28 16.49
C ILE A 66 -29.18 -21.80 16.39
N ASP A 67 -30.25 -22.26 15.75
CA ASP A 67 -30.43 -23.67 15.38
C ASP A 67 -29.93 -23.85 13.95
N TRP A 68 -28.96 -24.75 13.77
CA TRP A 68 -28.31 -25.03 12.51
C TRP A 68 -28.81 -26.35 11.96
N ASN A 69 -29.21 -26.38 10.70
CA ASN A 69 -29.55 -27.58 9.94
C ASN A 69 -28.68 -27.61 8.68
N ILE A 70 -27.51 -28.25 8.79
CA ILE A 70 -26.53 -28.33 7.71
C ILE A 70 -27.07 -29.15 6.51
N PRO A 71 -27.74 -30.31 6.69
CA PRO A 71 -28.26 -31.09 5.57
C PRO A 71 -29.25 -30.34 4.68
N ASP A 72 -30.13 -29.55 5.28
CA ASP A 72 -31.10 -28.75 4.52
C ASP A 72 -30.52 -27.38 4.13
N GLU A 73 -29.32 -27.03 4.59
CA GLU A 73 -28.67 -25.72 4.41
C GLU A 73 -29.46 -24.53 4.99
N TYR A 74 -30.16 -24.73 6.12
CA TYR A 74 -30.92 -23.67 6.81
C TYR A 74 -30.40 -23.36 8.22
N ILE A 75 -30.58 -22.10 8.62
CA ILE A 75 -30.48 -21.64 10.00
C ILE A 75 -31.82 -21.11 10.50
N THR A 76 -32.21 -21.43 11.73
CA THR A 76 -33.46 -21.00 12.35
C THR A 76 -33.27 -20.38 13.73
N VAL A 77 -34.26 -19.57 14.14
CA VAL A 77 -34.33 -19.05 15.51
C VAL A 77 -34.98 -20.12 16.38
N PRO A 78 -34.38 -20.49 17.53
CA PRO A 78 -34.97 -21.48 18.43
C PRO A 78 -36.37 -21.09 18.91
N GLN A 79 -37.29 -22.07 18.92
CA GLN A 79 -38.70 -21.85 19.26
C GLN A 79 -38.88 -21.18 20.63
N ARG A 80 -38.11 -21.60 21.65
CA ARG A 80 -38.10 -20.97 22.98
C ARG A 80 -37.81 -19.47 22.96
N LYS A 81 -36.98 -18.99 22.01
CA LYS A 81 -36.68 -17.56 21.84
C LYS A 81 -37.80 -16.83 21.12
N ILE A 82 -38.45 -17.48 20.16
CA ILE A 82 -39.67 -17.00 19.51
C ILE A 82 -40.77 -16.81 20.56
N ASP A 83 -40.98 -17.79 21.43
CA ASP A 83 -42.00 -17.71 22.49
C ASP A 83 -41.70 -16.63 23.54
N LYS A 84 -40.42 -16.50 23.95
CA LYS A 84 -39.99 -15.38 24.80
C LYS A 84 -40.22 -14.03 24.13
N LEU A 85 -39.97 -13.94 22.83
CA LEU A 85 -40.22 -12.73 22.06
C LEU A 85 -41.72 -12.39 21.99
N ARG A 86 -42.59 -13.40 21.80
CA ARG A 86 -44.06 -13.24 21.84
C ARG A 86 -44.50 -12.59 23.15
N SER A 87 -44.10 -13.17 24.28
CA SER A 87 -44.45 -12.65 25.60
C SER A 87 -43.93 -11.23 25.81
N VAL A 88 -42.66 -10.96 25.51
CA VAL A 88 -42.05 -9.65 25.73
C VAL A 88 -42.67 -8.56 24.85
N LEU A 89 -42.98 -8.85 23.58
CA LEU A 89 -43.63 -7.89 22.69
C LEU A 89 -45.08 -7.60 23.12
N ALA A 90 -45.86 -8.63 23.44
CA ALA A 90 -47.25 -8.48 23.88
C ALA A 90 -47.34 -7.66 25.17
N GLU A 91 -46.50 -7.96 26.17
CA GLU A 91 -46.41 -7.20 27.42
C GLU A 91 -46.04 -5.73 27.17
N THR A 92 -45.12 -5.47 26.23
CA THR A 92 -44.62 -4.13 25.92
C THR A 92 -45.69 -3.28 25.23
N LEU A 93 -46.43 -3.86 24.28
CA LEU A 93 -47.53 -3.18 23.56
C LEU A 93 -48.68 -2.75 24.48
N GLY A 94 -48.88 -3.48 25.58
CA GLY A 94 -49.88 -3.17 26.60
C GLY A 94 -49.52 -2.01 27.54
N LYS A 95 -48.33 -1.38 27.39
CA LYS A 95 -47.90 -0.27 28.26
C LYS A 95 -48.03 1.08 27.57
N ALA A 96 -48.47 2.07 28.34
CA ALA A 96 -48.48 3.48 27.91
C ALA A 96 -47.08 4.12 28.02
N PHE A 97 -46.19 3.58 28.86
CA PHE A 97 -44.84 4.07 29.06
C PHE A 97 -43.84 2.91 29.15
N LEU A 98 -42.69 3.05 28.48
CA LEU A 98 -41.64 2.05 28.45
C LEU A 98 -40.44 2.50 29.27
N SER A 99 -40.18 1.82 30.39
CA SER A 99 -38.98 2.07 31.18
C SER A 99 -37.72 1.67 30.39
N ARG A 100 -36.58 2.27 30.76
CA ARG A 100 -35.26 1.89 30.19
C ARG A 100 -35.01 0.39 30.24
N LYS A 101 -35.26 -0.24 31.39
CA LYS A 101 -35.11 -1.70 31.58
C LYS A 101 -35.97 -2.50 30.60
N ARG A 102 -37.20 -2.03 30.31
CA ARG A 102 -38.09 -2.69 29.35
C ARG A 102 -37.61 -2.48 27.91
N LEU A 103 -37.16 -1.28 27.56
CA LEU A 103 -36.54 -1.00 26.25
C LEU A 103 -35.30 -1.87 26.02
N ASP A 104 -34.41 -1.97 27.02
CA ASP A 104 -33.23 -2.84 26.97
C ASP A 104 -33.63 -4.31 26.78
N SER A 105 -34.66 -4.77 27.49
CA SER A 105 -35.20 -6.13 27.37
C SER A 105 -35.76 -6.44 25.98
N VAL A 106 -36.63 -5.56 25.45
CA VAL A 106 -37.24 -5.72 24.13
C VAL A 106 -36.19 -5.72 23.02
N ILE A 107 -35.25 -4.77 23.05
CA ILE A 107 -34.16 -4.71 22.08
C ILE A 107 -33.27 -5.96 22.19
N GLY A 108 -32.96 -6.41 23.41
CA GLY A 108 -32.17 -7.61 23.64
C GLY A 108 -32.80 -8.85 23.00
N VAL A 109 -34.10 -9.05 23.17
CA VAL A 109 -34.79 -10.21 22.58
C VAL A 109 -34.94 -10.07 21.06
N LEU A 110 -35.23 -8.87 20.55
CA LEU A 110 -35.33 -8.61 19.11
C LEU A 110 -34.00 -8.74 18.36
N ARG A 111 -32.85 -8.49 19.01
CA ARG A 111 -31.53 -8.67 18.40
C ARG A 111 -31.31 -10.08 17.88
N HIS A 112 -31.89 -11.09 18.52
CA HIS A 112 -31.76 -12.47 18.07
C HIS A 112 -32.44 -12.72 16.72
N VAL A 113 -33.44 -11.93 16.33
CA VAL A 113 -34.16 -12.07 15.05
C VAL A 113 -33.45 -11.36 13.90
N ILE A 114 -32.60 -10.35 14.19
CA ILE A 114 -31.91 -9.57 13.14
C ILE A 114 -31.08 -10.44 12.22
N SER A 115 -30.35 -11.41 12.78
CA SER A 115 -29.46 -12.29 12.02
C SER A 115 -30.20 -13.18 11.02
N PHE A 116 -31.53 -13.27 11.15
CA PHE A 116 -32.39 -14.19 10.41
C PHE A 116 -33.45 -13.50 9.55
N ILE A 117 -33.60 -12.19 9.68
CA ILE A 117 -34.48 -11.40 8.83
C ILE A 117 -33.75 -10.10 8.52
N PRO A 118 -32.94 -10.04 7.44
CA PRO A 118 -32.08 -8.90 7.15
C PRO A 118 -32.85 -7.57 7.11
N ILE A 119 -34.11 -7.60 6.64
CA ILE A 119 -34.98 -6.42 6.57
C ILE A 119 -35.32 -5.83 7.94
N THR A 120 -35.09 -6.55 9.04
CA THR A 120 -35.32 -6.05 10.41
C THR A 120 -34.19 -5.21 10.96
N LYS A 121 -32.97 -5.31 10.41
CA LYS A 121 -31.80 -4.57 10.87
C LYS A 121 -32.05 -3.06 10.95
N PRO A 122 -32.66 -2.41 9.95
CA PRO A 122 -32.89 -0.96 10.03
C PRO A 122 -34.03 -0.60 11.00
N PHE A 123 -35.02 -1.48 11.19
CA PHE A 123 -36.09 -1.27 12.16
C PHE A 123 -35.62 -1.39 13.62
N ILE A 124 -34.65 -2.25 13.91
CA ILE A 124 -34.05 -2.26 15.26
C ILE A 124 -33.19 -1.02 15.53
N GLN A 125 -32.57 -0.43 14.50
CA GLN A 125 -31.82 0.82 14.65
C GLN A 125 -32.75 1.96 15.07
N ARG A 126 -33.99 1.97 14.55
CA ARG A 126 -35.03 2.94 14.95
C ARG A 126 -35.44 2.77 16.43
N LEU A 127 -35.61 1.53 16.90
CA LEU A 127 -35.84 1.24 18.33
C LEU A 127 -34.63 1.60 19.21
N THR A 128 -33.42 1.30 18.74
CA THR A 128 -32.17 1.62 19.43
C THR A 128 -31.96 3.13 19.51
N ALA A 129 -32.40 3.91 18.52
CA ALA A 129 -32.36 5.36 18.58
C ALA A 129 -33.27 5.93 19.69
N VAL A 130 -34.41 5.30 19.97
CA VAL A 130 -35.24 5.65 21.14
C VAL A 130 -34.49 5.37 22.44
N GLN A 131 -33.91 4.17 22.57
CA GLN A 131 -33.09 3.79 23.74
C GLN A 131 -31.90 4.74 23.96
N ASN A 132 -31.17 5.08 22.90
CA ASN A 132 -30.02 5.98 22.96
C ASN A 132 -30.44 7.39 23.37
N ARG A 133 -31.58 7.90 22.88
CA ARG A 133 -32.13 9.19 23.33
C ARG A 133 -32.50 9.16 24.82
N CYS A 134 -33.10 8.08 25.31
CA CYS A 134 -33.36 7.94 26.75
C CYS A 134 -32.07 7.97 27.57
N ARG A 135 -30.99 7.35 27.07
CA ARG A 135 -29.67 7.35 27.72
C ARG A 135 -29.01 8.72 27.70
N SER A 136 -29.01 9.41 26.55
CA SER A 136 -28.39 10.73 26.42
C SER A 136 -29.09 11.80 27.25
N LEU A 137 -30.41 11.68 27.42
CA LEU A 137 -31.23 12.61 28.21
C LEU A 137 -31.40 12.18 29.67
N ALA A 138 -30.72 11.10 30.11
CA ALA A 138 -30.88 10.49 31.43
C ALA A 138 -32.35 10.19 31.82
N SER A 139 -33.24 10.00 30.84
CA SER A 139 -34.67 9.76 31.05
C SER A 139 -34.91 8.37 31.64
N ALA A 140 -35.91 8.24 32.52
CA ALA A 140 -36.35 6.96 33.07
C ALA A 140 -36.92 5.99 31.99
N GLY A 141 -37.29 6.51 30.82
CA GLY A 141 -37.88 5.75 29.73
C GLY A 141 -38.38 6.61 28.57
N ALA A 142 -39.31 6.06 27.79
CA ALA A 142 -40.01 6.76 26.71
C ALA A 142 -41.52 6.48 26.76
N PRO A 143 -42.38 7.47 26.46
CA PRO A 143 -43.80 7.21 26.26
C PRO A 143 -44.02 6.31 25.04
N MET A 144 -45.07 5.50 25.08
CA MET A 144 -45.51 4.70 23.93
C MET A 144 -46.17 5.62 22.89
N THR A 145 -45.36 6.21 22.01
CA THR A 145 -45.86 7.02 20.90
C THR A 145 -46.54 6.15 19.85
N GLU A 146 -47.43 6.74 19.06
CA GLU A 146 -48.09 6.05 17.95
C GLU A 146 -47.09 5.45 16.94
N PHE A 147 -45.98 6.16 16.70
CA PHE A 147 -44.89 5.69 15.86
C PHE A 147 -44.22 4.43 16.42
N LEU A 148 -43.92 4.43 17.73
CA LEU A 148 -43.28 3.31 18.41
C LEU A 148 -44.23 2.11 18.51
N ARG A 149 -45.52 2.36 18.80
CA ARG A 149 -46.57 1.34 18.82
C ARG A 149 -46.67 0.64 17.47
N LYS A 150 -46.73 1.40 16.37
CA LYS A 150 -46.77 0.84 14.99
C LYS A 150 -45.53 0.02 14.63
N ASP A 151 -44.34 0.42 15.10
CA ASP A 151 -43.13 -0.38 14.89
C ASP A 151 -43.17 -1.70 15.67
N LEU A 152 -43.62 -1.68 16.93
CA LEU A 152 -43.74 -2.89 17.75
C LEU A 152 -44.85 -3.83 17.24
N GLN A 153 -45.97 -3.28 16.75
CA GLN A 153 -47.02 -4.03 16.06
C GLN A 153 -46.49 -4.64 14.77
N TRP A 154 -45.71 -3.90 13.98
CA TRP A 154 -45.05 -4.45 12.79
C TRP A 154 -44.14 -5.62 13.13
N TRP A 155 -43.33 -5.54 14.20
CA TRP A 155 -42.52 -6.66 14.68
C TRP A 155 -43.38 -7.87 15.06
N GLN A 156 -44.52 -7.64 15.71
CA GLN A 156 -45.48 -8.69 16.05
C GLN A 156 -46.05 -9.36 14.78
N THR A 157 -46.51 -8.58 13.80
CA THR A 157 -47.01 -9.08 12.52
C THR A 157 -45.93 -9.85 11.76
N LEU A 158 -44.73 -9.27 11.62
CA LEU A 158 -43.62 -9.84 10.89
C LEU A 158 -43.23 -11.21 11.45
N VAL A 159 -42.98 -11.29 12.75
CA VAL A 159 -42.45 -12.51 13.37
C VAL A 159 -43.50 -13.61 13.49
N PHE A 160 -44.78 -13.25 13.67
CA PHE A 160 -45.81 -14.23 14.05
C PHE A 160 -46.81 -14.60 12.95
N GLN A 161 -47.01 -13.76 11.93
CA GLN A 161 -47.96 -14.03 10.86
C GLN A 161 -47.31 -14.56 9.58
N THR A 162 -45.98 -14.57 9.48
CA THR A 162 -45.26 -15.01 8.27
C THR A 162 -44.61 -16.40 8.41
N GLU A 163 -44.87 -17.13 9.50
CA GLU A 163 -44.32 -18.47 9.80
C GLU A 163 -42.85 -18.61 9.43
N PHE A 164 -41.98 -18.08 10.29
CA PHE A 164 -40.54 -18.04 10.04
C PHE A 164 -39.95 -19.44 9.80
N ALA A 165 -39.68 -19.76 8.53
CA ALA A 165 -39.21 -21.08 8.09
C ALA A 165 -37.69 -21.23 8.05
N GLY A 166 -36.92 -20.26 8.58
CA GLY A 166 -35.46 -20.25 8.52
C GLY A 166 -34.87 -19.49 7.32
N MET A 167 -33.56 -19.24 7.37
CA MET A 167 -32.78 -18.64 6.28
C MET A 167 -31.84 -19.67 5.66
N PRO A 168 -31.80 -19.80 4.33
CA PRO A 168 -30.77 -20.52 3.61
C PRO A 168 -29.38 -19.96 3.92
N MET A 169 -28.40 -20.82 4.13
CA MET A 169 -27.01 -20.43 4.41
C MET A 169 -26.35 -19.74 3.20
N ASN A 170 -26.77 -20.07 1.97
CA ASN A 170 -26.24 -19.50 0.74
C ASN A 170 -26.47 -17.97 0.61
N LEU A 171 -27.45 -17.40 1.31
CA LEU A 171 -27.69 -15.96 1.35
C LEU A 171 -26.55 -15.18 2.06
N PHE A 172 -25.70 -15.89 2.81
CA PHE A 172 -24.55 -15.31 3.50
C PHE A 172 -23.24 -15.44 2.71
N ASP A 173 -23.24 -16.08 1.54
CA ASP A 173 -22.06 -16.23 0.70
C ASP A 173 -21.61 -14.89 0.06
N HIS A 174 -20.30 -14.70 -0.05
CA HIS A 174 -19.68 -13.51 -0.64
C HIS A 174 -19.71 -13.53 -2.18
N THR A 175 -19.88 -14.71 -2.80
CA THR A 175 -20.09 -14.88 -4.25
C THR A 175 -21.55 -14.63 -4.63
N LYS A 176 -21.92 -13.34 -4.72
CA LYS A 176 -23.29 -12.85 -4.94
C LYS A 176 -23.88 -13.24 -6.31
N ALA A 177 -24.37 -14.46 -6.46
CA ALA A 177 -25.46 -14.71 -7.39
C ALA A 177 -26.71 -13.93 -6.90
N PHE A 178 -27.41 -13.28 -7.82
CA PHE A 178 -28.67 -12.61 -7.56
C PHE A 178 -29.70 -13.12 -8.55
N ASP A 179 -30.93 -13.29 -8.08
CA ASP A 179 -32.01 -13.88 -8.87
C ASP A 179 -32.72 -12.83 -9.72
N GLU A 180 -32.66 -11.55 -9.31
CA GLU A 180 -33.40 -10.46 -9.91
C GLU A 180 -32.67 -9.11 -9.73
N ILE A 181 -32.88 -8.21 -10.70
CA ILE A 181 -32.45 -6.81 -10.64
C ILE A 181 -33.67 -5.90 -10.76
N TRP A 182 -33.83 -4.98 -9.82
CA TRP A 182 -34.78 -3.88 -9.96
C TRP A 182 -34.04 -2.59 -10.29
N LEU A 183 -34.31 -2.02 -11.46
CA LEU A 183 -33.76 -0.73 -11.86
C LEU A 183 -34.70 0.38 -11.46
N VAL A 184 -34.26 1.24 -10.53
CA VAL A 184 -35.01 2.41 -10.08
C VAL A 184 -34.41 3.67 -10.68
N THR A 185 -35.22 4.35 -11.49
CA THR A 185 -34.86 5.64 -12.09
C THR A 185 -35.88 6.70 -11.70
N VAL A 186 -35.42 7.93 -11.53
CA VAL A 186 -36.29 9.07 -11.24
C VAL A 186 -36.01 10.15 -12.28
N ALA A 187 -37.02 10.45 -13.10
CA ALA A 187 -36.93 11.43 -14.18
C ALA A 187 -38.17 12.31 -14.20
N ARG A 188 -37.99 13.64 -14.23
CA ARG A 188 -39.06 14.64 -14.43
C ARG A 188 -40.33 14.35 -13.62
N ASN A 189 -40.19 14.12 -12.32
CA ASN A 189 -41.26 13.81 -11.36
C ASN A 189 -41.95 12.45 -11.56
N THR A 190 -41.27 11.47 -12.16
CA THR A 190 -41.77 10.10 -12.28
C THR A 190 -40.73 9.14 -11.73
N ILE A 191 -41.16 8.25 -10.83
CA ILE A 191 -40.40 7.10 -10.37
C ILE A 191 -40.73 5.94 -11.30
N CYS A 192 -39.71 5.38 -11.93
CA CYS A 192 -39.82 4.16 -12.71
C CYS A 192 -39.04 3.05 -12.02
N ILE A 193 -39.72 1.95 -11.69
CA ILE A 193 -39.08 0.73 -11.23
C ILE A 193 -39.30 -0.32 -12.32
N THR A 194 -38.22 -0.96 -12.78
CA THR A 194 -38.27 -2.02 -13.80
C THR A 194 -37.71 -3.31 -13.21
N SER A 195 -38.46 -4.41 -13.31
CA SER A 195 -37.96 -5.76 -13.03
C SER A 195 -37.28 -6.32 -14.28
N MET A 196 -36.05 -6.80 -14.15
CA MET A 196 -35.29 -7.35 -15.27
C MET A 196 -35.64 -8.82 -15.54
N LYS A 197 -36.11 -9.58 -14.54
CA LYS A 197 -36.56 -10.96 -14.74
C LYS A 197 -37.97 -11.04 -15.30
N LEU A 198 -38.91 -10.26 -14.74
CA LEU A 198 -40.31 -10.26 -15.16
C LEU A 198 -40.56 -9.39 -16.40
N GLN A 199 -39.62 -8.51 -16.76
CA GLN A 199 -39.77 -7.53 -17.85
C GLN A 199 -40.97 -6.59 -17.66
N GLU A 200 -41.36 -6.38 -16.40
CA GLU A 200 -42.44 -5.47 -16.00
C GLU A 200 -41.90 -4.15 -15.49
N ARG A 201 -42.71 -3.07 -15.58
CA ARG A 201 -42.35 -1.77 -15.04
C ARG A 201 -43.52 -1.10 -14.32
N LEU A 202 -43.23 -0.50 -13.17
CA LEU A 202 -44.13 0.43 -12.49
C LEU A 202 -43.71 1.87 -12.80
N LEU A 203 -44.66 2.68 -13.24
CA LEU A 203 -44.49 4.12 -13.41
C LEU A 203 -45.38 4.85 -12.42
N LEU A 204 -44.77 5.64 -11.53
CA LEU A 204 -45.48 6.40 -10.50
C LEU A 204 -45.13 7.88 -10.58
N LYS A 205 -46.16 8.73 -10.74
CA LYS A 205 -46.01 10.18 -10.74
C LYS A 205 -45.82 10.66 -9.31
N GLN A 206 -44.74 11.41 -9.06
CA GLN A 206 -44.44 11.97 -7.74
C GLN A 206 -45.44 13.07 -7.39
N ARG A 207 -45.89 13.07 -6.14
CA ARG A 207 -46.77 14.10 -5.55
C ARG A 207 -45.97 15.33 -5.12
N SER A 208 -44.68 15.16 -4.84
CA SER A 208 -43.75 16.20 -4.41
C SER A 208 -42.46 16.13 -5.24
N GLN A 209 -41.87 17.29 -5.58
CA GLN A 209 -40.54 17.34 -6.21
C GLN A 209 -39.42 17.11 -5.20
N ALA A 210 -39.71 17.15 -3.90
CA ALA A 210 -38.72 16.92 -2.86
C ALA A 210 -38.31 15.45 -2.86
N ARG A 211 -37.00 15.18 -2.70
CA ARG A 211 -36.45 13.84 -2.44
C ARG A 211 -36.74 13.41 -0.99
N ASP A 212 -38.01 13.45 -0.58
CA ASP A 212 -38.47 13.13 0.78
C ASP A 212 -38.62 11.62 1.02
N GLY A 213 -38.51 10.82 -0.05
CA GLY A 213 -38.55 9.36 -0.01
C GLY A 213 -39.95 8.76 0.14
N ASN A 214 -41.01 9.58 0.28
CA ASN A 214 -42.37 9.09 0.52
C ASN A 214 -42.93 8.33 -0.70
N ASP A 215 -42.91 8.98 -1.87
CA ASP A 215 -43.40 8.38 -3.11
C ASP A 215 -42.57 7.15 -3.52
N LEU A 216 -41.26 7.16 -3.22
CA LEU A 216 -40.38 6.02 -3.46
C LEU A 216 -40.68 4.86 -2.51
N ALA A 217 -40.90 5.13 -1.22
CA ALA A 217 -41.30 4.10 -0.27
C ALA A 217 -42.62 3.42 -0.67
N TYR A 218 -43.58 4.22 -1.14
CA TYR A 218 -44.84 3.72 -1.67
C TYR A 218 -44.63 2.88 -2.95
N ALA A 219 -43.88 3.39 -3.93
CA ALA A 219 -43.58 2.68 -5.16
C ALA A 219 -42.88 1.34 -4.91
N VAL A 220 -41.87 1.31 -4.03
CA VAL A 220 -41.16 0.07 -3.65
C VAL A 220 -42.11 -0.90 -2.93
N SER A 221 -42.99 -0.42 -2.05
CA SER A 221 -44.01 -1.27 -1.43
C SER A 221 -44.94 -1.90 -2.47
N CYS A 222 -45.43 -1.12 -3.44
CA CYS A 222 -46.31 -1.61 -4.49
C CYS A 222 -45.64 -2.69 -5.33
N VAL A 223 -44.41 -2.46 -5.82
CA VAL A 223 -43.72 -3.49 -6.63
C VAL A 223 -43.39 -4.74 -5.84
N THR A 224 -43.14 -4.61 -4.54
CA THR A 224 -42.92 -5.78 -3.67
C THR A 224 -44.19 -6.63 -3.57
N ASP A 225 -45.35 -6.00 -3.39
CA ASP A 225 -46.64 -6.70 -3.35
C ASP A 225 -47.07 -7.28 -4.71
N MET A 226 -46.80 -6.55 -5.81
CA MET A 226 -47.19 -6.97 -7.16
C MET A 226 -46.29 -8.09 -7.69
N TRP A 227 -44.98 -7.94 -7.56
CA TRP A 227 -44.00 -8.88 -8.13
C TRP A 227 -43.62 -9.99 -7.16
N GLY A 228 -43.82 -9.80 -5.86
CA GLY A 228 -43.51 -10.76 -4.82
C GLY A 228 -44.05 -12.17 -5.10
N PRO A 229 -45.35 -12.36 -5.37
CA PRO A 229 -45.92 -13.67 -5.67
C PRO A 229 -45.24 -14.38 -6.86
N SER A 230 -44.91 -13.64 -7.91
CA SER A 230 -44.26 -14.18 -9.12
C SER A 230 -42.76 -14.48 -8.93
N LEU A 231 -42.14 -13.85 -7.93
CA LEU A 231 -40.74 -14.08 -7.56
C LEU A 231 -40.60 -15.11 -6.43
N SER A 232 -41.67 -15.45 -5.73
CA SER A 232 -41.70 -16.46 -4.68
C SER A 232 -41.68 -17.87 -5.28
N THR A 233 -40.84 -18.73 -4.74
CA THR A 233 -40.88 -20.18 -4.98
C THR A 233 -40.87 -20.87 -3.62
N GLU A 234 -41.74 -21.87 -3.44
CA GLU A 234 -41.89 -22.58 -2.18
C GLU A 234 -40.54 -23.12 -1.68
N GLY A 235 -40.26 -22.98 -0.38
CA GLY A 235 -38.98 -23.38 0.19
C GLY A 235 -37.83 -22.39 0.02
N THR A 236 -37.83 -21.51 -0.99
CA THR A 236 -36.63 -20.73 -1.37
C THR A 236 -36.73 -19.23 -1.07
N TRP A 237 -35.59 -18.53 -1.03
CA TRP A 237 -35.50 -17.08 -0.95
C TRP A 237 -35.02 -16.51 -2.28
N CYS A 238 -35.57 -15.36 -2.68
CA CYS A 238 -35.22 -14.66 -3.92
C CYS A 238 -34.38 -13.41 -3.60
N HIS A 239 -33.15 -13.35 -4.10
CA HIS A 239 -32.25 -12.23 -3.92
C HIS A 239 -32.45 -11.17 -5.02
N VAL A 240 -32.99 -10.01 -4.62
CA VAL A 240 -33.26 -8.86 -5.49
C VAL A 240 -32.21 -7.78 -5.25
N VAL A 241 -31.51 -7.38 -6.32
CA VAL A 241 -30.57 -6.25 -6.28
C VAL A 241 -31.25 -4.99 -6.84
N ILE A 242 -31.38 -3.97 -6.01
CA ILE A 242 -32.00 -2.70 -6.38
C ILE A 242 -30.92 -1.70 -6.80
N HIS A 243 -30.93 -1.31 -8.07
CA HIS A 243 -30.04 -0.34 -8.66
C HIS A 243 -30.70 1.05 -8.68
N GLY A 244 -30.06 2.06 -8.10
CA GLY A 244 -30.60 3.42 -8.09
C GLY A 244 -29.57 4.50 -7.75
N GLU A 245 -30.01 5.76 -7.68
CA GLU A 245 -29.20 6.86 -7.14
C GLU A 245 -28.88 6.65 -5.66
N ARG A 246 -27.83 7.31 -5.15
CA ARG A 246 -27.39 7.17 -3.76
C ARG A 246 -28.50 7.39 -2.72
N TRP A 247 -29.40 8.35 -2.93
CA TRP A 247 -30.47 8.60 -1.97
C TRP A 247 -31.54 7.49 -1.95
N ILE A 248 -31.70 6.76 -3.07
CA ILE A 248 -32.58 5.59 -3.21
C ILE A 248 -32.00 4.44 -2.40
N THR A 249 -30.70 4.16 -2.58
CA THR A 249 -30.01 3.12 -1.82
C THR A 249 -30.05 3.44 -0.33
N GLU A 250 -29.83 4.70 0.07
CA GLU A 250 -29.92 5.11 1.47
C GLU A 250 -31.33 4.94 2.07
N LEU A 251 -32.40 5.21 1.33
CA LEU A 251 -33.77 5.01 1.82
C LEU A 251 -34.05 3.52 2.07
N ILE A 252 -33.67 2.67 1.12
CA ILE A 252 -33.91 1.23 1.16
C ILE A 252 -33.05 0.56 2.24
N ASP A 253 -31.76 0.89 2.32
CA ASP A 253 -30.85 0.34 3.33
C ASP A 253 -31.25 0.75 4.75
N LYS A 254 -31.77 1.97 4.94
CA LYS A 254 -32.15 2.50 6.26
C LYS A 254 -33.61 2.18 6.64
N MET A 255 -34.46 1.77 5.68
CA MET A 255 -35.92 1.61 5.84
C MET A 255 -36.56 2.70 6.74
N ASN A 256 -36.14 3.95 6.55
CA ASN A 256 -36.51 5.07 7.41
C ASN A 256 -36.96 6.27 6.57
N CYS A 257 -38.25 6.62 6.67
CA CYS A 257 -38.84 7.78 6.02
C CYS A 257 -39.34 8.76 7.09
N LYS A 258 -39.17 10.06 6.83
CA LYS A 258 -39.65 11.11 7.75
C LYS A 258 -41.17 11.24 7.76
N SER A 259 -41.83 10.97 6.64
CA SER A 259 -43.30 10.99 6.54
C SER A 259 -43.90 9.75 7.23
N PRO A 260 -44.96 9.91 8.05
CA PRO A 260 -45.70 8.79 8.63
C PRO A 260 -46.23 7.80 7.57
N GLU A 261 -46.72 8.32 6.44
CA GLU A 261 -47.25 7.55 5.31
C GLU A 261 -46.13 6.73 4.65
N GLY A 262 -45.00 7.38 4.36
CA GLY A 262 -43.84 6.73 3.77
C GLY A 262 -43.26 5.67 4.69
N GLN A 263 -43.19 5.92 6.00
CA GLN A 263 -42.74 4.92 6.96
C GLN A 263 -43.72 3.73 7.04
N GLN A 264 -45.03 3.97 6.90
CA GLN A 264 -46.02 2.89 6.82
C GLN A 264 -45.85 2.07 5.55
N ALA A 265 -45.55 2.70 4.41
CA ALA A 265 -45.24 1.99 3.17
C ALA A 265 -43.98 1.12 3.33
N LEU A 266 -42.93 1.61 3.99
CA LEU A 266 -41.74 0.81 4.29
C LEU A 266 -42.04 -0.38 5.22
N ARG A 267 -42.93 -0.23 6.20
CA ARG A 267 -43.40 -1.37 7.03
C ARG A 267 -44.12 -2.42 6.18
N ARG A 268 -45.01 -2.01 5.27
CA ARG A 268 -45.72 -2.91 4.35
C ARG A 268 -44.76 -3.62 3.41
N CYS A 269 -43.85 -2.87 2.79
CA CYS A 269 -42.77 -3.40 1.97
C CYS A 269 -41.97 -4.49 2.72
N ALA A 270 -41.59 -4.24 3.97
CA ALA A 270 -40.86 -5.23 4.77
C ALA A 270 -41.68 -6.48 5.11
N LEU A 271 -43.00 -6.34 5.37
CA LEU A 271 -43.89 -7.48 5.56
C LEU A 271 -44.03 -8.30 4.29
N SER A 272 -44.15 -7.62 3.15
CA SER A 272 -44.25 -8.23 1.83
C SER A 272 -42.96 -8.98 1.46
N GLN A 273 -41.79 -8.38 1.74
CA GLN A 273 -40.49 -9.07 1.61
C GLN A 273 -40.46 -10.37 2.42
N ALA A 274 -40.89 -10.35 3.68
CA ALA A 274 -40.92 -11.56 4.50
C ALA A 274 -41.92 -12.60 4.00
N ARG A 275 -43.14 -12.16 3.64
CA ARG A 275 -44.20 -13.02 3.09
C ARG A 275 -43.76 -13.74 1.82
N HIS A 276 -43.04 -13.03 0.96
CA HIS A 276 -42.60 -13.52 -0.36
C HIS A 276 -41.16 -14.03 -0.37
N ARG A 277 -40.50 -14.11 0.78
CA ARG A 277 -39.11 -14.53 0.96
C ARG A 277 -38.13 -13.78 0.05
N LEU A 278 -38.28 -12.46 -0.03
CA LEU A 278 -37.41 -11.58 -0.82
C LEU A 278 -36.29 -11.01 0.06
N HIS A 279 -35.06 -11.04 -0.46
CA HIS A 279 -33.89 -10.41 0.16
C HIS A 279 -33.39 -9.25 -0.70
N PHE A 280 -33.43 -8.02 -0.17
CA PHE A 280 -33.00 -6.83 -0.92
C PHE A 280 -31.55 -6.45 -0.61
N THR A 281 -30.78 -6.18 -1.66
CA THR A 281 -29.50 -5.45 -1.58
C THR A 281 -29.50 -4.27 -2.53
N THR A 282 -28.69 -3.24 -2.26
CA THR A 282 -28.69 -2.01 -3.07
C THR A 282 -27.36 -1.79 -3.78
N ARG A 283 -27.40 -1.17 -4.98
CA ARG A 283 -26.21 -0.73 -5.74
C ARG A 283 -26.43 0.66 -6.34
N VAL A 284 -25.40 1.50 -6.28
CA VAL A 284 -25.45 2.86 -6.83
C VAL A 284 -25.15 2.86 -8.33
N ILE A 285 -26.04 3.44 -9.13
CA ILE A 285 -25.81 3.72 -10.55
C ILE A 285 -24.92 4.97 -10.65
N ARG A 286 -23.65 4.82 -11.04
CA ARG A 286 -22.72 5.95 -11.23
C ARG A 286 -22.87 6.55 -12.63
N GLN A 287 -23.07 7.87 -12.71
CA GLN A 287 -23.19 8.60 -13.99
C GLN A 287 -21.84 8.69 -14.74
N ARG A 288 -21.90 8.73 -16.08
CA ARG A 288 -20.78 8.66 -17.04
C ARG A 288 -19.70 9.75 -16.85
N VAL A 289 -20.04 10.90 -16.28
CA VAL A 289 -19.14 12.06 -16.12
C VAL A 289 -18.05 11.81 -15.06
N GLU A 290 -18.36 11.10 -13.96
CA GLU A 290 -17.38 10.73 -12.94
C GLU A 290 -16.40 9.65 -13.42
N GLN A 291 -16.80 8.81 -14.38
CA GLN A 291 -15.91 7.81 -14.97
C GLN A 291 -14.84 8.46 -15.85
N THR A 292 -15.20 9.49 -16.62
CA THR A 292 -14.25 10.24 -17.47
C THR A 292 -13.22 10.98 -16.61
N SER A 293 -13.64 11.62 -15.51
CA SER A 293 -12.71 12.34 -14.62
C SER A 293 -11.79 11.40 -13.83
N LYS A 294 -12.28 10.23 -13.39
CA LYS A 294 -11.43 9.20 -12.79
C LYS A 294 -10.45 8.62 -13.79
N ARG A 295 -10.90 8.32 -15.02
CA ARG A 295 -10.05 7.78 -16.09
C ARG A 295 -8.93 8.75 -16.42
N GLN A 296 -9.24 10.03 -16.62
CA GLN A 296 -8.25 11.05 -16.90
C GLN A 296 -7.20 11.16 -15.78
N ARG A 297 -7.63 11.20 -14.51
CA ARG A 297 -6.70 11.22 -13.36
C ARG A 297 -5.81 9.97 -13.30
N VAL A 298 -6.33 8.80 -13.65
CA VAL A 298 -5.56 7.54 -13.66
C VAL A 298 -4.58 7.51 -14.84
N GLU A 299 -4.98 8.01 -16.02
CA GLU A 299 -4.10 8.13 -17.19
C GLU A 299 -2.97 9.14 -16.93
N GLU A 300 -3.27 10.30 -16.34
CA GLU A 300 -2.26 11.26 -15.87
C GLU A 300 -1.31 10.62 -14.86
N LYS A 301 -1.83 9.85 -13.89
CA LYS A 301 -0.99 9.16 -12.91
C LYS A 301 -0.13 8.07 -13.55
N ARG A 302 -0.65 7.33 -14.52
CA ARG A 302 0.10 6.33 -15.31
C ARG A 302 1.26 7.00 -16.04
N ASP A 303 1.03 8.16 -16.66
CA ASP A 303 2.07 8.86 -17.42
C ASP A 303 3.13 9.48 -16.49
N GLN A 304 2.74 9.97 -15.32
CA GLN A 304 3.67 10.35 -14.25
C GLN A 304 4.54 9.17 -13.81
N LEU A 305 3.97 7.97 -13.65
CA LEU A 305 4.74 6.77 -13.26
C LEU A 305 5.74 6.35 -14.35
N LYS A 306 5.37 6.50 -15.63
CA LYS A 306 6.31 6.28 -16.75
C LYS A 306 7.47 7.27 -16.72
N GLN A 307 7.20 8.56 -16.49
CA GLN A 307 8.24 9.59 -16.38
C GLN A 307 9.15 9.38 -15.17
N ALA A 308 8.61 8.91 -14.04
CA ALA A 308 9.35 8.61 -12.83
C ALA A 308 10.22 7.34 -12.91
N SER A 309 10.11 6.55 -13.99
CA SER A 309 10.88 5.30 -14.15
C SER A 309 12.38 5.53 -14.38
N VAL A 310 12.80 6.75 -14.73
CA VAL A 310 14.19 7.11 -14.99
C VAL A 310 14.48 8.51 -14.46
N SER A 311 15.60 8.67 -13.75
CA SER A 311 16.01 9.99 -13.23
C SER A 311 16.28 11.00 -14.36
N ALA A 312 16.12 12.30 -14.09
CA ALA A 312 16.32 13.34 -15.11
C ALA A 312 17.77 13.37 -15.62
N GLY A 313 18.73 13.08 -14.74
CA GLY A 313 20.14 12.94 -15.09
C GLY A 313 20.41 11.74 -15.99
N THR A 314 19.80 10.59 -15.68
CA THR A 314 19.88 9.38 -16.52
C THR A 314 19.22 9.62 -17.88
N LEU A 315 18.07 10.29 -17.93
CA LEU A 315 17.38 10.63 -19.18
C LEU A 315 18.25 11.53 -20.07
N GLY A 316 18.92 12.53 -19.50
CA GLY A 316 19.87 13.37 -20.23
C GLY A 316 21.07 12.57 -20.76
N SER A 317 21.57 11.61 -19.99
CA SER A 317 22.63 10.69 -20.46
C SER A 317 22.13 9.77 -21.57
N TYR A 318 20.92 9.23 -21.44
CA TYR A 318 20.31 8.35 -22.43
C TYR A 318 20.01 9.09 -23.73
N SER A 319 19.49 10.31 -23.66
CA SER A 319 19.29 11.15 -24.86
C SER A 319 20.61 11.40 -25.59
N ARG A 320 21.69 11.73 -24.88
CA ARG A 320 23.01 11.90 -25.50
C ARG A 320 23.53 10.59 -26.11
N ASN A 321 23.39 9.48 -25.39
CA ASN A 321 23.85 8.18 -25.84
C ASN A 321 23.05 7.65 -27.04
N PHE A 322 21.75 7.94 -27.09
CA PHE A 322 20.86 7.57 -28.18
C PHE A 322 21.21 8.33 -29.46
N LYS A 323 21.65 9.59 -29.37
CA LYS A 323 22.16 10.32 -30.54
C LYS A 323 23.33 9.63 -31.22
N PHE A 324 24.21 8.96 -30.47
CA PHE A 324 25.29 8.17 -31.09
C PHE A 324 24.75 6.97 -31.88
N TRP A 325 23.65 6.39 -31.44
CA TRP A 325 22.97 5.32 -32.17
C TRP A 325 22.27 5.86 -33.41
N GLU A 326 21.60 7.02 -33.32
CA GLU A 326 20.99 7.68 -34.48
C GLU A 326 22.04 8.03 -35.54
N THR A 327 23.17 8.63 -35.14
CA THR A 327 24.28 8.92 -36.05
C THR A 327 24.80 7.65 -36.72
N PHE A 328 25.08 6.59 -35.95
CA PHE A 328 25.49 5.31 -36.50
C PHE A 328 24.48 4.75 -37.52
N CYS A 329 23.19 4.77 -37.19
CA CYS A 329 22.16 4.28 -38.11
C CYS A 329 22.11 5.12 -39.39
N ASN A 330 22.19 6.44 -39.28
CA ASN A 330 22.19 7.33 -40.45
C ASN A 330 23.42 7.11 -41.34
N ASP A 331 24.61 7.00 -40.74
CA ASP A 331 25.87 6.83 -41.48
C ASP A 331 25.94 5.48 -42.20
N PHE A 332 25.35 4.43 -41.61
CA PHE A 332 25.31 3.08 -42.17
C PHE A 332 24.05 2.78 -43.00
N GLY A 333 23.13 3.75 -43.15
CA GLY A 333 21.89 3.59 -43.90
C GLY A 333 20.88 2.61 -43.26
N PHE A 334 20.93 2.45 -41.95
CA PHE A 334 20.06 1.57 -41.19
C PHE A 334 18.85 2.30 -40.57
N PRO A 335 17.73 1.60 -40.30
CA PRO A 335 16.65 2.17 -39.52
C PRO A 335 17.07 2.37 -38.05
N VAL A 336 16.71 3.52 -37.48
CA VAL A 336 16.97 3.85 -36.06
C VAL A 336 16.20 2.91 -35.13
N TRP A 337 14.97 2.56 -35.49
CA TRP A 337 14.11 1.65 -34.73
C TRP A 337 14.22 0.25 -35.32
N ILE A 338 14.76 -0.69 -34.56
CA ILE A 338 15.10 -2.03 -35.04
C ILE A 338 14.21 -3.13 -34.46
N ASP A 339 13.21 -2.77 -33.66
CA ASP A 339 12.31 -3.70 -32.95
C ASP A 339 11.55 -4.65 -33.87
N GLU A 340 11.24 -4.22 -35.09
CA GLU A 340 10.51 -5.01 -36.09
C GLU A 340 11.43 -5.87 -36.97
N LEU A 341 12.76 -5.70 -36.87
CA LEU A 341 13.70 -6.49 -37.66
C LEU A 341 13.86 -7.90 -37.08
N PRO A 342 14.16 -8.93 -37.89
CA PRO A 342 14.54 -10.24 -37.39
C PRO A 342 15.72 -10.15 -36.42
N ARG A 343 15.72 -10.97 -35.35
CA ARG A 343 16.76 -10.99 -34.30
C ARG A 343 18.19 -11.00 -34.85
N ALA A 344 18.47 -11.83 -35.86
CA ALA A 344 19.79 -11.89 -36.49
C ALA A 344 20.20 -10.57 -37.18
N ARG A 345 19.24 -9.80 -37.72
CA ARG A 345 19.54 -8.46 -38.27
C ARG A 345 19.77 -7.44 -37.15
N GLN A 346 18.97 -7.48 -36.07
CA GLN A 346 19.20 -6.63 -34.91
C GLN A 346 20.60 -6.86 -34.32
N ALA A 347 20.97 -8.13 -34.12
CA ALA A 347 22.26 -8.50 -33.55
C ALA A 347 23.44 -8.08 -34.43
N ARG A 348 23.36 -8.29 -35.75
CA ARG A 348 24.38 -7.80 -36.70
C ARG A 348 24.57 -6.28 -36.62
N MET A 349 23.47 -5.52 -36.60
CA MET A 349 23.55 -4.06 -36.47
C MET A 349 24.17 -3.63 -35.14
N VAL A 350 23.79 -4.27 -34.04
CA VAL A 350 24.37 -3.98 -32.73
C VAL A 350 25.84 -4.41 -32.66
N GLY A 351 26.21 -5.51 -33.32
CA GLY A 351 27.59 -5.96 -33.47
C GLY A 351 28.46 -4.94 -34.21
N LEU A 352 27.96 -4.38 -35.32
CA LEU A 352 28.62 -3.29 -36.03
C LEU A 352 28.76 -2.03 -35.17
N PHE A 353 27.71 -1.68 -34.41
CA PHE A 353 27.78 -0.56 -33.47
C PHE A 353 28.79 -0.80 -32.34
N ALA A 354 28.92 -2.05 -31.87
CA ALA A 354 29.91 -2.45 -30.90
C ALA A 354 31.33 -2.30 -31.47
N ALA A 355 31.55 -2.75 -32.72
CA ALA A 355 32.82 -2.61 -33.43
C ALA A 355 33.21 -1.13 -33.61
N LEU A 356 32.27 -0.27 -34.04
CA LEU A 356 32.50 1.17 -34.17
C LEU A 356 32.80 1.83 -32.83
N CYS A 357 32.10 1.41 -31.76
CA CYS A 357 32.43 1.87 -30.42
C CYS A 357 33.83 1.41 -29.99
N ALA A 358 34.27 0.22 -30.40
CA ALA A 358 35.59 -0.31 -30.07
C ALA A 358 36.73 0.30 -30.90
N SER A 359 36.47 0.77 -32.12
CA SER A 359 37.49 1.40 -32.98
C SER A 359 37.65 2.90 -32.68
N GLU A 360 36.53 3.64 -32.68
CA GLU A 360 36.54 5.11 -32.76
C GLU A 360 35.88 5.78 -31.54
N GLY A 361 35.00 5.06 -30.85
CA GLY A 361 34.41 5.46 -29.57
C GLY A 361 33.44 6.65 -29.62
N HIS A 362 33.29 7.33 -30.75
CA HIS A 362 32.54 8.59 -30.85
C HIS A 362 32.96 9.61 -29.78
N ASN A 363 34.27 9.70 -29.52
CA ASN A 363 34.87 10.67 -28.59
C ASN A 363 35.88 11.56 -29.34
N LYS A 364 36.23 12.71 -28.74
CA LYS A 364 37.11 13.72 -29.39
C LYS A 364 38.48 13.18 -29.79
N ALA A 365 38.93 12.08 -29.16
CA ALA A 365 40.21 11.46 -29.45
C ALA A 365 40.13 10.37 -30.53
N MET A 366 38.93 10.11 -31.08
CA MET A 366 38.65 9.04 -32.05
C MET A 366 39.23 7.69 -31.61
N LYS A 367 39.17 7.40 -30.31
CA LYS A 367 39.75 6.20 -29.71
C LYS A 367 38.65 5.27 -29.24
N GLY A 368 38.84 3.97 -29.43
CA GLY A 368 37.99 2.92 -28.90
C GLY A 368 37.51 3.15 -27.47
N ASN A 369 36.20 3.03 -27.27
CA ASN A 369 35.57 3.04 -25.96
C ASN A 369 35.88 1.75 -25.20
N LYS A 370 35.71 1.81 -23.88
CA LYS A 370 35.64 0.60 -23.06
C LYS A 370 34.28 -0.07 -23.23
N TYR A 371 34.22 -1.39 -23.04
CA TYR A 371 32.98 -2.17 -23.18
C TYR A 371 31.82 -1.59 -22.36
N HIS A 372 32.06 -1.16 -21.12
CA HIS A 372 31.02 -0.59 -20.25
C HIS A 372 30.40 0.70 -20.83
N THR A 373 31.16 1.48 -21.61
CA THR A 373 30.62 2.67 -22.29
C THR A 373 29.66 2.26 -23.40
N PHE A 374 30.00 1.22 -24.17
CA PHE A 374 29.08 0.64 -25.15
C PHE A 374 27.81 0.10 -24.48
N ASP A 375 27.94 -0.62 -23.36
CA ASP A 375 26.80 -1.14 -22.60
C ASP A 375 25.86 -0.01 -22.14
N GLY A 376 26.42 1.10 -21.65
CA GLY A 376 25.66 2.31 -21.33
C GLY A 376 25.01 3.00 -22.53
N LYS A 377 25.57 2.84 -23.75
CA LYS A 377 24.91 3.30 -24.99
C LYS A 377 23.75 2.36 -25.35
N MET A 378 23.95 1.04 -25.30
CA MET A 378 22.89 0.07 -25.57
C MET A 378 21.74 0.13 -24.57
N ALA A 379 22.01 0.43 -23.30
CA ALA A 379 20.97 0.70 -22.31
C ALA A 379 20.08 1.88 -22.71
N ALA A 380 20.66 2.93 -23.31
CA ALA A 380 19.91 4.07 -23.82
C ALA A 380 19.07 3.70 -25.06
N VAL A 381 19.62 2.89 -25.96
CA VAL A 381 18.89 2.38 -27.15
C VAL A 381 17.70 1.51 -26.73
N ALA A 382 17.93 0.55 -25.84
CA ALA A 382 16.87 -0.31 -25.30
C ALA A 382 15.81 0.51 -24.53
N PHE A 383 16.23 1.53 -23.76
CA PHE A 383 15.30 2.43 -23.08
C PHE A 383 14.44 3.21 -24.07
N ALA A 384 15.02 3.76 -25.14
CA ALA A 384 14.29 4.52 -26.15
C ALA A 384 13.23 3.65 -26.85
N HIS A 385 13.58 2.42 -27.23
CA HIS A 385 12.62 1.47 -27.83
C HIS A 385 11.48 1.14 -26.87
N LYS A 386 11.80 0.94 -25.59
CA LYS A 386 10.78 0.69 -24.55
C LYS A 386 9.88 1.91 -24.34
N ALA A 387 10.45 3.11 -24.28
CA ALA A 387 9.72 4.33 -23.93
C ALA A 387 8.86 4.86 -25.10
N VAL A 388 9.36 4.78 -26.33
CA VAL A 388 8.73 5.35 -27.53
C VAL A 388 7.89 4.31 -28.27
N ARG A 389 8.41 3.09 -28.43
CA ARG A 389 7.79 2.03 -29.25
C ARG A 389 7.05 0.99 -28.41
N ASN A 390 7.16 1.05 -27.08
CA ASN A 390 6.70 -0.01 -26.17
C ASN A 390 7.26 -1.39 -26.54
N ALA A 391 8.49 -1.41 -27.07
CA ALA A 391 9.16 -2.60 -27.56
C ALA A 391 10.35 -2.99 -26.69
N LYS A 392 10.60 -4.29 -26.55
CA LYS A 392 11.81 -4.82 -25.91
C LYS A 392 12.74 -5.32 -27.01
N LEU A 393 13.94 -4.74 -27.08
CA LEU A 393 14.97 -5.22 -28.00
C LEU A 393 15.49 -6.59 -27.58
N ASP A 394 15.67 -7.47 -28.57
CA ASP A 394 16.24 -8.80 -28.41
C ASP A 394 17.35 -9.02 -29.45
N TYR A 395 18.51 -8.43 -29.16
CA TYR A 395 19.68 -8.47 -30.05
C TYR A 395 20.78 -9.42 -29.55
N HIS A 396 20.55 -10.14 -28.45
CA HIS A 396 21.53 -11.07 -27.88
C HIS A 396 21.47 -12.40 -28.63
N ASP A 397 22.13 -12.50 -29.77
CA ASP A 397 22.31 -13.77 -30.48
C ASP A 397 23.76 -14.27 -30.36
N PRO A 398 24.05 -15.50 -30.81
CA PRO A 398 25.40 -16.07 -30.69
C PRO A 398 26.50 -15.23 -31.36
N GLU A 399 26.18 -14.55 -32.46
CA GLU A 399 27.15 -13.69 -33.17
C GLU A 399 27.51 -12.47 -32.32
N PHE A 400 26.50 -11.78 -31.78
CA PHE A 400 26.73 -10.65 -30.88
C PHE A 400 27.46 -11.06 -29.60
N GLU A 401 27.15 -12.23 -29.02
CA GLU A 401 27.83 -12.74 -27.83
C GLU A 401 29.34 -12.92 -28.04
N LEU A 402 29.74 -13.43 -29.21
CA LEU A 402 31.16 -13.54 -29.60
C LEU A 402 31.82 -12.16 -29.71
N ILE A 403 31.15 -11.20 -30.37
CA ILE A 403 31.64 -9.81 -30.50
C ILE A 403 31.80 -9.17 -29.12
N ALA A 404 30.79 -9.28 -28.26
CA ALA A 404 30.79 -8.72 -26.92
C ALA A 404 31.92 -9.33 -26.07
N GLN A 405 32.16 -10.64 -26.17
CA GLN A 405 33.25 -11.31 -25.48
C GLN A 405 34.63 -10.84 -26.00
N GLY A 406 34.79 -10.72 -27.31
CA GLY A 406 36.01 -10.17 -27.93
C GLY A 406 36.27 -8.72 -27.51
N TYR A 407 35.22 -7.90 -27.44
CA TYR A 407 35.30 -6.50 -27.03
C TYR A 407 35.67 -6.38 -25.53
N LYS A 408 35.09 -7.20 -24.65
CA LYS A 408 35.50 -7.28 -23.24
C LYS A 408 36.97 -7.68 -23.08
N ARG A 409 37.49 -8.62 -23.89
CA ARG A 409 38.89 -9.04 -23.80
C ARG A 409 39.87 -7.97 -24.28
N SER A 410 39.54 -7.28 -25.38
CA SER A 410 40.44 -6.30 -26.01
C SER A 410 40.36 -4.90 -25.40
N HIS A 411 39.20 -4.51 -24.87
CA HIS A 411 38.94 -3.15 -24.38
C HIS A 411 38.24 -3.14 -23.00
N GLY A 412 38.23 -4.27 -22.29
CA GLY A 412 37.64 -4.36 -20.94
C GLY A 412 38.60 -3.99 -19.82
N ASP A 413 39.89 -3.80 -20.08
CA ASP A 413 40.82 -3.43 -19.03
C ASP A 413 40.44 -2.04 -18.48
N VAL A 414 40.11 -2.02 -17.19
CA VAL A 414 39.68 -0.80 -16.51
C VAL A 414 40.95 -0.21 -15.94
N ASP A 415 41.28 1.03 -16.28
CA ASP A 415 42.31 1.80 -15.56
C ASP A 415 41.82 2.01 -14.12
N ARG A 416 41.91 0.97 -13.29
CA ARG A 416 41.37 0.95 -11.93
C ARG A 416 42.15 1.97 -11.13
N LYS A 417 41.42 2.87 -10.48
CA LYS A 417 42.04 3.80 -9.56
C LYS A 417 42.54 3.05 -8.34
N GLN A 418 43.76 3.38 -7.91
CA GLN A 418 44.36 2.80 -6.72
C GLN A 418 43.69 3.38 -5.46
N PRO A 419 43.62 2.62 -4.35
CA PRO A 419 43.10 3.12 -3.08
C PRO A 419 43.99 4.24 -2.53
N VAL A 420 43.38 5.29 -1.97
CA VAL A 420 44.10 6.18 -1.06
C VAL A 420 44.37 5.39 0.22
N THR A 421 45.63 5.33 0.64
CA THR A 421 46.04 4.62 1.86
C THR A 421 46.13 5.59 3.04
N THR A 422 46.20 5.06 4.27
CA THR A 422 46.42 5.88 5.48
C THR A 422 47.67 6.76 5.40
N PRO A 423 48.85 6.27 4.95
CA PRO A 423 50.02 7.13 4.72
C PRO A 423 49.75 8.24 3.71
N MET A 424 48.99 7.96 2.65
CA MET A 424 48.63 8.97 1.66
C MET A 424 47.67 10.03 2.23
N LEU A 425 46.75 9.67 3.13
CA LEU A 425 45.93 10.65 3.85
C LEU A 425 46.77 11.57 4.74
N LEU A 426 47.74 11.02 5.48
CA LEU A 426 48.67 11.82 6.28
C LEU A 426 49.48 12.76 5.38
N LYS A 427 49.91 12.27 4.21
CA LYS A 427 50.62 13.10 3.25
C LYS A 427 49.74 14.21 2.67
N MET A 428 48.48 13.93 2.38
CA MET A 428 47.49 14.93 1.98
C MET A 428 47.26 15.97 3.08
N TYR A 429 47.28 15.56 4.35
CA TYR A 429 47.20 16.48 5.48
C TYR A 429 48.41 17.43 5.49
N GLU A 430 49.63 16.91 5.38
CA GLU A 430 50.87 17.72 5.33
C GLU A 430 50.89 18.70 4.17
N LEU A 431 50.47 18.26 2.98
CA LEU A 431 50.54 19.05 1.74
C LEU A 431 49.36 20.01 1.54
N ARG A 432 48.37 20.04 2.44
CA ARG A 432 47.24 20.96 2.29
C ARG A 432 47.76 22.41 2.37
N ALA A 433 47.53 23.19 1.33
CA ALA A 433 48.05 24.55 1.23
C ALA A 433 47.36 25.49 2.24
N ARG A 434 48.14 26.33 2.96
CA ARG A 434 47.80 27.41 3.93
C ARG A 434 46.68 27.09 4.94
N HIS A 435 46.92 27.45 6.20
CA HIS A 435 45.95 27.38 7.32
C HIS A 435 44.78 28.37 7.16
N ASP A 436 44.06 28.30 6.03
CA ASP A 436 42.80 29.00 5.84
C ASP A 436 41.61 28.07 6.09
N THR A 437 40.49 28.69 6.44
CA THR A 437 39.28 27.98 6.82
C THR A 437 38.66 27.18 5.66
N GLU A 438 38.94 27.51 4.40
CA GLU A 438 38.44 26.72 3.26
C GLU A 438 39.23 25.41 3.09
N SER A 439 40.55 25.45 3.31
CA SER A 439 41.44 24.30 3.25
C SER A 439 41.20 23.33 4.41
N ASP A 440 40.91 23.85 5.60
CA ASP A 440 40.51 23.03 6.75
C ASP A 440 39.12 22.41 6.57
N LEU A 441 38.16 23.14 5.99
CA LEU A 441 36.86 22.59 5.60
C LEU A 441 37.01 21.47 4.56
N MET A 442 37.89 21.67 3.58
CA MET A 442 38.21 20.65 2.59
C MET A 442 38.81 19.42 3.26
N TRP A 443 39.78 19.58 4.16
CA TRP A 443 40.38 18.46 4.90
C TRP A 443 39.34 17.69 5.71
N GLY A 444 38.52 18.37 6.51
CA GLY A 444 37.45 17.72 7.27
C GLY A 444 36.53 16.90 6.37
N SER A 445 36.17 17.43 5.20
CA SER A 445 35.35 16.69 4.23
C SER A 445 36.07 15.50 3.58
N ILE A 446 37.40 15.53 3.42
CA ILE A 446 38.18 14.39 2.89
C ILE A 446 38.18 13.23 3.89
N VAL A 447 38.36 13.54 5.18
CA VAL A 447 38.31 12.53 6.25
C VAL A 447 36.92 11.89 6.29
N LEU A 448 35.86 12.69 6.25
CA LEU A 448 34.49 12.16 6.18
C LEU A 448 34.30 11.28 4.94
N ALA A 449 34.75 11.72 3.76
CA ALA A 449 34.61 10.95 2.52
C ALA A 449 35.28 9.57 2.60
N PHE A 450 36.40 9.47 3.30
CA PHE A 450 37.13 8.23 3.49
C PHE A 450 36.39 7.28 4.44
N PHE A 451 35.96 7.75 5.61
CA PHE A 451 35.32 6.89 6.62
C PHE A 451 33.88 6.53 6.26
N PHE A 452 33.10 7.49 5.76
CA PHE A 452 31.70 7.28 5.37
C PHE A 452 31.52 6.69 3.97
N LEU A 453 32.62 6.41 3.26
CA LEU A 453 32.62 5.85 1.89
C LEU A 453 31.86 6.72 0.87
N ASP A 454 31.90 8.03 1.05
CA ASP A 454 31.15 8.98 0.24
C ASP A 454 31.62 9.00 -1.22
N ARG A 455 30.66 9.19 -2.12
CA ARG A 455 30.94 9.58 -3.50
C ARG A 455 31.34 11.05 -3.54
N SER A 456 32.14 11.42 -4.53
CA SER A 456 32.54 12.83 -4.70
C SER A 456 31.37 13.80 -4.81
N SER A 457 30.21 13.37 -5.33
CA SER A 457 29.01 14.22 -5.47
C SER A 457 28.20 14.36 -4.18
N GLU A 458 28.48 13.53 -3.16
CA GLU A 458 27.83 13.60 -1.85
C GLU A 458 28.49 14.68 -0.97
N LEU A 459 29.72 15.10 -1.28
CA LEU A 459 30.43 16.14 -0.52
C LEU A 459 30.92 17.33 -1.34
N TRP A 460 31.21 17.19 -2.63
CA TRP A 460 31.87 18.23 -3.42
C TRP A 460 31.09 18.62 -4.67
N GLY A 461 31.25 19.89 -5.05
CA GLY A 461 30.54 20.50 -6.16
C GLY A 461 31.07 20.07 -7.54
N PRO A 462 30.23 20.24 -8.59
CA PRO A 462 28.93 20.91 -8.57
C PRO A 462 27.79 20.06 -7.98
N VAL A 463 26.85 20.71 -7.29
CA VAL A 463 25.65 20.05 -6.76
C VAL A 463 24.58 19.98 -7.84
N VAL A 464 24.12 18.78 -8.15
CA VAL A 464 23.09 18.53 -9.15
C VAL A 464 21.80 18.16 -8.42
N SER A 465 20.69 18.79 -8.83
CA SER A 465 19.35 18.44 -8.34
C SER A 465 18.65 17.47 -9.29
N ASP A 466 18.07 16.42 -8.73
CA ASP A 466 17.14 15.54 -9.43
C ASP A 466 15.71 16.04 -9.19
N LYS A 467 14.93 16.14 -10.27
CA LYS A 467 13.53 16.59 -10.24
C LYS A 467 12.56 15.56 -10.83
N SER A 468 13.05 14.37 -11.16
CA SER A 468 12.31 13.34 -11.90
C SER A 468 11.05 12.84 -11.20
N THR A 469 11.00 12.87 -9.88
CA THR A 469 9.86 12.37 -9.08
C THR A 469 8.93 13.49 -8.61
N GLY A 470 9.05 14.71 -9.15
CA GLY A 470 8.30 15.89 -8.70
C GLY A 470 8.79 16.49 -7.37
N VAL A 471 9.74 15.83 -6.70
CA VAL A 471 10.43 16.31 -5.50
C VAL A 471 11.87 16.65 -5.88
N VAL A 472 12.33 17.86 -5.55
CA VAL A 472 13.71 18.27 -5.79
C VAL A 472 14.61 17.55 -4.78
N ARG A 473 15.47 16.65 -5.27
CA ARG A 473 16.42 15.88 -4.45
C ARG A 473 17.84 16.30 -4.78
N THR A 474 18.68 16.37 -3.76
CA THR A 474 20.11 16.64 -3.90
C THR A 474 20.86 15.62 -3.06
N HIS A 475 21.80 14.89 -3.67
CA HIS A 475 22.58 13.86 -2.97
C HIS A 475 23.73 14.42 -2.12
N CYS A 476 23.91 15.73 -2.09
CA CYS A 476 24.99 16.38 -1.33
C CYS A 476 24.58 16.51 0.14
N VAL A 477 25.46 16.12 1.05
CA VAL A 477 25.24 16.09 2.51
C VAL A 477 24.99 17.51 3.01
N LYS A 478 23.86 17.70 3.69
CA LYS A 478 23.50 18.95 4.35
C LYS A 478 24.22 19.08 5.69
N ALA A 479 24.54 20.31 6.09
CA ALA A 479 25.17 20.56 7.38
C ALA A 479 24.28 20.10 8.55
N ALA A 480 22.95 20.29 8.43
CA ALA A 480 21.98 19.85 9.43
C ALA A 480 21.89 18.31 9.58
N ASN A 481 22.43 17.56 8.62
CA ASN A 481 22.41 16.10 8.62
C ASN A 481 23.68 15.50 9.18
N VAL A 482 24.62 16.32 9.66
CA VAL A 482 25.82 15.89 10.37
C VAL A 482 25.63 16.18 11.84
N ILE A 483 25.48 15.13 12.65
CA ILE A 483 25.09 15.22 14.05
C ILE A 483 26.23 14.69 14.91
N LEU A 484 26.74 15.52 15.82
CA LEU A 484 27.71 15.12 16.83
C LEU A 484 26.95 14.64 18.08
N ARG A 485 27.40 13.55 18.68
CA ARG A 485 26.82 13.03 19.93
C ARG A 485 27.87 12.78 21.00
N ASP A 486 27.50 13.00 22.25
CA ASP A 486 28.31 12.64 23.42
C ASP A 486 28.25 11.14 23.75
N ASN A 487 28.87 10.74 24.87
CA ASN A 487 28.87 9.37 25.38
C ASN A 487 27.47 8.85 25.77
N PHE A 488 26.51 9.73 26.02
CA PHE A 488 25.14 9.38 26.40
C PHE A 488 24.21 9.34 25.18
N GLY A 489 24.73 9.64 23.98
CA GLY A 489 23.95 9.72 22.75
C GLY A 489 23.20 11.04 22.58
N THR A 490 23.45 12.03 23.45
CA THR A 490 22.85 13.38 23.34
C THR A 490 23.54 14.16 22.25
N GLN A 491 22.77 14.91 21.45
CA GLN A 491 23.34 15.78 20.43
C GLN A 491 24.08 16.94 21.09
N VAL A 492 25.32 17.18 20.67
CA VAL A 492 26.15 18.28 21.14
C VAL A 492 26.38 19.32 20.05
N GLY A 493 26.50 20.58 20.48
CA GLY A 493 26.85 21.69 19.61
C GLY A 493 28.28 21.56 19.06
N PRO A 494 28.61 22.20 17.94
CA PRO A 494 29.97 22.14 17.37
C PRO A 494 31.00 22.89 18.25
N GLU A 495 30.53 23.86 19.05
CA GLU A 495 31.32 24.63 20.03
C GLU A 495 31.53 23.87 21.36
N GLU A 496 30.77 22.79 21.60
CA GLU A 496 30.84 22.00 22.83
C GLU A 496 31.96 20.93 22.74
N LEU A 497 32.58 20.62 23.88
CA LEU A 497 33.55 19.54 24.01
C LEU A 497 32.86 18.31 24.58
N GLY A 498 33.23 17.12 24.11
CA GLY A 498 32.72 15.85 24.64
C GLY A 498 32.00 14.97 23.62
N GLU A 499 32.07 15.35 22.34
CA GLU A 499 31.62 14.54 21.21
C GLU A 499 32.43 13.24 21.12
N MET A 500 31.70 12.13 20.95
CA MET A 500 32.20 10.75 21.00
C MET A 500 31.77 9.94 19.78
N SER A 501 30.72 10.39 19.08
CA SER A 501 30.36 9.86 17.77
C SER A 501 29.86 10.96 16.83
N VAL A 502 29.90 10.67 15.54
CA VAL A 502 29.29 11.47 14.48
C VAL A 502 28.34 10.58 13.68
N GLU A 503 27.16 11.11 13.42
CA GLU A 503 26.17 10.55 12.51
C GLU A 503 26.06 11.41 11.26
N VAL A 504 25.95 10.76 10.11
CA VAL A 504 25.61 11.42 8.86
C VAL A 504 24.34 10.81 8.30
N ILE A 505 23.32 11.66 8.12
CA ILE A 505 22.04 11.29 7.52
C ILE A 505 22.10 11.59 6.02
N PHE A 506 22.20 10.52 5.24
CA PHE A 506 22.08 10.57 3.79
C PHE A 506 20.61 10.49 3.41
N GLU A 507 19.96 11.65 3.20
CA GLU A 507 18.55 11.71 2.78
C GLU A 507 18.27 10.97 1.45
N SER A 508 19.30 10.88 0.59
CA SER A 508 19.25 10.08 -0.63
C SER A 508 20.67 9.89 -1.16
N HIS A 509 20.92 8.79 -1.86
CA HIS A 509 22.16 8.58 -2.61
C HIS A 509 21.85 7.97 -3.99
N LYS A 510 22.81 7.98 -4.92
CA LYS A 510 22.58 7.55 -6.31
C LYS A 510 22.12 6.08 -6.48
N GLY A 511 22.35 5.24 -5.48
CA GLY A 511 21.90 3.84 -5.45
C GLY A 511 20.51 3.66 -4.84
N ASP A 512 20.00 4.68 -4.16
CA ASP A 512 18.74 4.64 -3.43
C ASP A 512 17.57 4.96 -4.36
N ARG A 513 17.09 3.91 -5.04
CA ARG A 513 15.99 4.03 -6.00
C ARG A 513 14.67 4.47 -5.35
N VAL A 514 14.51 4.24 -4.05
CA VAL A 514 13.28 4.54 -3.30
C VAL A 514 13.41 5.83 -2.47
N ALA A 515 14.61 6.40 -2.34
CA ALA A 515 14.93 7.54 -1.49
C ALA A 515 14.56 7.31 -0.01
N GLN A 516 14.86 6.11 0.50
CA GLN A 516 14.69 5.79 1.91
C GLN A 516 15.73 6.51 2.79
N GLY A 517 16.88 6.84 2.21
CA GLY A 517 18.03 7.37 2.91
C GLY A 517 18.75 6.33 3.76
N THR A 518 19.82 6.75 4.41
CA THR A 518 20.53 5.93 5.40
C THR A 518 21.21 6.82 6.44
N THR A 519 21.36 6.31 7.66
CA THR A 519 22.13 6.95 8.71
C THR A 519 23.33 6.08 9.03
N VAL A 520 24.51 6.63 8.86
CA VAL A 520 25.77 5.96 9.21
C VAL A 520 26.36 6.66 10.43
N ARG A 521 26.94 5.90 11.36
CA ARG A 521 27.58 6.42 12.57
C ARG A 521 29.02 5.94 12.66
N HIS A 522 29.94 6.84 12.99
CA HIS A 522 31.31 6.51 13.37
C HIS A 522 31.66 7.07 14.74
N TYR A 523 32.58 6.39 15.43
CA TYR A 523 33.02 6.73 16.77
C TYR A 523 34.37 7.43 16.76
N LYS A 524 34.63 8.18 17.83
CA LYS A 524 35.89 8.91 18.03
C LYS A 524 37.03 7.92 18.22
N SER A 525 38.07 8.07 17.41
CA SER A 525 39.35 7.40 17.57
C SER A 525 40.37 8.34 18.25
N ASN A 526 41.45 7.74 18.75
CA ASN A 526 42.58 8.48 19.34
C ASN A 526 43.55 9.03 18.28
N HIS A 527 43.25 8.89 16.99
CA HIS A 527 44.13 9.37 15.93
C HIS A 527 43.99 10.89 15.75
N ALA A 528 45.09 11.63 15.88
CA ALA A 528 45.09 13.10 15.90
C ALA A 528 44.47 13.76 14.64
N HIS A 529 44.79 13.26 13.45
CA HIS A 529 44.34 13.87 12.18
C HIS A 529 43.31 13.06 11.40
N LEU A 530 43.21 11.75 11.66
CA LEU A 530 42.38 10.80 10.91
C LEU A 530 41.26 10.26 11.78
N CYS A 531 40.43 11.17 12.30
CA CYS A 531 39.28 10.84 13.11
C CYS A 531 38.04 11.54 12.56
N PRO A 532 36.98 10.80 12.17
CA PRO A 532 35.79 11.38 11.55
C PRO A 532 35.03 12.33 12.48
N VAL A 533 35.12 12.11 13.79
CA VAL A 533 34.43 12.92 14.82
C VAL A 533 35.00 14.34 14.91
N PRO A 534 36.31 14.57 15.19
CA PRO A 534 36.93 15.88 15.09
C PRO A 534 36.82 16.50 13.70
N ALA A 535 36.87 15.71 12.62
CA ALA A 535 36.73 16.22 11.26
C ALA A 535 35.34 16.78 10.97
N ALA A 536 34.28 16.12 11.43
CA ALA A 536 32.91 16.64 11.35
C ALA A 536 32.74 17.91 12.17
N ARG A 537 33.27 17.94 13.40
CA ARG A 537 33.24 19.13 14.24
C ARG A 537 33.99 20.30 13.60
N LEU A 538 35.15 20.06 13.00
CA LEU A 538 35.91 21.06 12.25
C LEU A 538 35.06 21.69 11.13
N CYS A 539 34.39 20.86 10.32
CA CYS A 539 33.50 21.34 9.27
C CYS A 539 32.35 22.20 9.83
N LEU A 540 31.69 21.76 10.89
CA LEU A 540 30.57 22.50 11.50
C LEU A 540 31.02 23.80 12.15
N ASN A 541 32.17 23.81 12.83
CA ASN A 541 32.74 25.01 13.45
C ASN A 541 33.14 26.08 12.43
N ILE A 542 33.81 25.68 11.34
CA ILE A 542 34.18 26.63 10.28
C ILE A 542 32.92 27.28 9.69
N ARG A 543 31.85 26.52 9.50
CA ARG A 543 30.58 27.06 9.03
C ARG A 543 29.96 28.02 10.04
N ALA A 544 29.93 27.65 11.32
CA ALA A 544 29.40 28.50 12.39
C ALA A 544 30.15 29.84 12.44
N GLN A 545 31.49 29.80 12.38
CA GLN A 545 32.34 31.00 12.32
C GLN A 545 32.03 31.86 11.09
N TRP A 546 31.96 31.27 9.90
CA TRP A 546 31.61 32.00 8.68
C TRP A 546 30.23 32.66 8.76
N LEU A 547 29.22 31.95 9.29
CA LEU A 547 27.88 32.51 9.50
C LEU A 547 27.90 33.67 10.51
N ALA A 548 28.66 33.53 11.61
CA ALA A 548 28.82 34.58 12.61
C ALA A 548 29.48 35.84 12.03
N THR A 549 30.39 35.70 11.07
CA THR A 549 30.99 36.84 10.32
C THR A 549 30.10 37.40 9.21
N GLY A 550 28.85 36.92 9.07
CA GLY A 550 27.90 37.40 8.05
C GLY A 550 28.05 36.76 6.67
N ARG A 551 28.90 35.74 6.51
CA ARG A 551 29.05 35.02 5.22
C ARG A 551 27.81 34.16 4.97
N LYS A 552 27.15 34.37 3.81
CA LYS A 552 26.00 33.56 3.40
C LYS A 552 26.44 32.22 2.79
N LEU A 553 25.97 31.12 3.36
CA LEU A 553 26.29 29.75 2.94
C LEU A 553 25.05 29.02 2.43
N GLY A 554 25.24 28.11 1.48
CA GLY A 554 24.24 27.12 1.09
C GLY A 554 24.03 26.05 2.17
N PRO A 555 23.06 25.15 1.99
CA PRO A 555 22.67 24.17 3.01
C PRO A 555 23.68 23.02 3.19
N TYR A 556 24.62 22.84 2.25
CA TYR A 556 25.53 21.70 2.21
C TYR A 556 26.69 21.87 3.17
N LEU A 557 27.18 20.79 3.77
CA LEU A 557 28.29 20.81 4.72
C LEU A 557 29.51 21.57 4.17
N THR A 558 29.85 21.35 2.91
CA THR A 558 31.02 21.95 2.25
C THR A 558 30.71 23.25 1.51
N SER A 559 29.56 23.89 1.75
CA SER A 559 29.24 25.19 1.13
C SER A 559 30.24 26.27 1.52
N VAL A 560 30.82 26.92 0.52
CA VAL A 560 31.71 28.09 0.65
C VAL A 560 30.99 29.39 0.25
N SER A 561 29.84 29.28 -0.40
CA SER A 561 28.88 30.37 -0.61
C SER A 561 27.46 29.80 -0.73
N THR A 562 26.46 30.65 -1.00
CA THR A 562 25.08 30.24 -1.28
C THR A 562 24.95 29.27 -2.46
N THR A 563 25.84 29.37 -3.45
CA THR A 563 25.77 28.64 -4.72
C THR A 563 26.94 27.67 -4.96
N ARG A 564 27.98 27.73 -4.13
CA ARG A 564 29.21 26.94 -4.32
C ARG A 564 29.53 26.09 -3.10
N THR A 565 30.01 24.89 -3.38
CA THR A 565 30.68 24.00 -2.41
C THR A 565 32.15 23.86 -2.78
N ILE A 566 32.94 23.25 -1.89
CA ILE A 566 34.33 22.83 -2.20
C ILE A 566 34.34 22.11 -3.55
N LYS A 567 35.24 22.53 -4.45
CA LYS A 567 35.30 21.98 -5.81
C LYS A 567 35.96 20.61 -5.77
N LYS A 568 35.35 19.64 -6.45
CA LYS A 568 35.96 18.32 -6.67
C LYS A 568 37.40 18.40 -7.21
N THR A 569 37.70 19.39 -8.06
CA THR A 569 39.04 19.58 -8.64
C THR A 569 40.10 19.93 -7.60
N GLN A 570 39.76 20.67 -6.54
CA GLN A 570 40.69 20.98 -5.45
C GLN A 570 41.13 19.67 -4.76
N VAL A 571 40.17 18.81 -4.43
CA VAL A 571 40.43 17.51 -3.80
C VAL A 571 41.24 16.59 -4.72
N VAL A 572 40.89 16.50 -6.01
CA VAL A 572 41.67 15.70 -6.99
C VAL A 572 43.11 16.18 -7.09
N ASN A 573 43.32 17.50 -7.09
CA ASN A 573 44.66 18.07 -7.18
C ASN A 573 45.50 17.71 -5.95
N LEU A 574 44.92 17.79 -4.74
CA LEU A 574 45.61 17.41 -3.50
C LEU A 574 45.97 15.91 -3.48
N ILE A 575 45.03 15.04 -3.87
CA ILE A 575 45.28 13.59 -3.98
C ILE A 575 46.43 13.34 -4.96
N LYS A 576 46.39 13.94 -6.15
CA LYS A 576 47.42 13.74 -7.18
C LYS A 576 48.77 14.35 -6.81
N LEU A 577 48.77 15.46 -6.08
CA LEU A 577 50.00 16.06 -5.55
C LEU A 577 50.64 15.12 -4.53
N SER A 578 49.84 14.56 -3.62
CA SER A 578 50.31 13.60 -2.61
C SER A 578 50.83 12.31 -3.24
N ALA A 579 50.16 11.81 -4.28
CA ALA A 579 50.65 10.66 -5.05
C ALA A 579 52.03 10.96 -5.65
N ALA A 580 52.18 12.12 -6.31
CA ALA A 580 53.45 12.51 -6.92
C ALA A 580 54.58 12.65 -5.89
N ASP A 581 54.32 13.24 -4.73
CA ASP A 581 55.30 13.39 -3.65
C ASP A 581 55.73 12.03 -3.08
N MET A 582 54.81 11.06 -3.04
CA MET A 582 55.08 9.68 -2.64
C MET A 582 55.69 8.81 -3.77
N GLY A 583 56.01 9.38 -4.93
CA GLY A 583 56.56 8.64 -6.07
C GLY A 583 55.55 7.76 -6.83
N LEU A 584 54.25 7.99 -6.63
CA LEU A 584 53.15 7.20 -7.23
C LEU A 584 52.58 7.88 -8.49
N PRO A 585 52.13 7.13 -9.51
CA PRO A 585 51.60 7.70 -10.75
C PRO A 585 50.32 8.52 -10.53
N ARG A 586 50.33 9.79 -10.91
CA ARG A 586 49.18 10.72 -10.76
C ARG A 586 47.92 10.26 -11.51
N SER A 587 48.08 9.49 -12.58
CA SER A 587 46.99 8.92 -13.38
C SER A 587 46.12 7.97 -12.58
N ASP A 588 46.70 7.32 -11.57
CA ASP A 588 46.08 6.19 -10.89
C ASP A 588 45.16 6.64 -9.76
N TYR A 589 45.16 7.95 -9.46
CA TYR A 589 44.42 8.52 -8.34
C TYR A 589 43.38 9.57 -8.77
N SER A 590 42.25 9.55 -8.08
CA SER A 590 41.12 10.46 -8.26
C SER A 590 40.30 10.52 -6.96
N THR A 591 39.20 11.29 -6.91
CA THR A 591 38.29 11.27 -5.76
C THR A 591 37.71 9.88 -5.46
N HIS A 592 37.57 9.01 -6.48
CA HIS A 592 37.10 7.64 -6.27
C HIS A 592 38.07 6.82 -5.42
N SER A 593 39.37 7.15 -5.46
CA SER A 593 40.39 6.47 -4.68
C SER A 593 40.16 6.57 -3.17
N LEU A 594 39.52 7.65 -2.69
CA LEU A 594 39.19 7.80 -1.26
C LEU A 594 38.19 6.74 -0.80
N ARG A 595 37.10 6.56 -1.55
CA ARG A 595 36.09 5.54 -1.26
C ARG A 595 36.65 4.12 -1.37
N ILE A 596 37.49 3.87 -2.39
CA ILE A 596 38.16 2.57 -2.54
C ILE A 596 39.08 2.32 -1.34
N GLY A 597 39.85 3.33 -0.95
CA GLY A 597 40.73 3.28 0.22
C GLY A 597 39.98 2.98 1.53
N GLY A 598 38.89 3.70 1.79
CA GLY A 598 38.06 3.47 2.97
C GLY A 598 37.45 2.07 2.99
N ALA A 599 36.94 1.59 1.85
CA ALA A 599 36.39 0.24 1.75
C ALA A 599 37.46 -0.84 1.97
N CYS A 600 38.65 -0.67 1.39
CA CYS A 600 39.78 -1.58 1.64
C CYS A 600 40.22 -1.56 3.10
N ALA A 601 40.24 -0.40 3.75
CA ALA A 601 40.59 -0.28 5.16
C ALA A 601 39.56 -0.94 6.09
N LEU A 602 38.27 -0.83 5.78
CA LEU A 602 37.20 -1.53 6.52
C LEU A 602 37.30 -3.06 6.35
N LEU A 603 37.52 -3.53 5.11
CA LEU A 603 37.71 -4.96 4.83
C LEU A 603 38.94 -5.53 5.56
N ALA A 604 40.04 -4.76 5.63
CA ALA A 604 41.24 -5.17 6.34
C ALA A 604 41.09 -5.16 7.87
N ALA A 605 40.04 -4.53 8.41
CA ALA A 605 39.77 -4.43 9.84
C ALA A 605 38.81 -5.52 10.35
N ASP A 606 38.56 -6.60 9.59
CA ASP A 606 37.58 -7.66 9.88
C ASP A 606 36.16 -7.13 10.17
N TYR A 607 35.80 -6.02 9.53
CA TYR A 607 34.44 -5.48 9.63
C TYR A 607 33.55 -6.20 8.61
N ASP A 608 32.82 -7.23 9.06
CA ASP A 608 31.76 -7.88 8.30
C ASP A 608 30.55 -6.93 8.19
N PRO A 609 30.20 -6.42 7.00
CA PRO A 609 29.07 -5.54 6.81
C PRO A 609 27.82 -6.36 6.49
N GLU A 610 27.29 -7.09 7.47
CA GLU A 610 25.88 -7.54 7.48
C GLU A 610 25.01 -6.70 8.42
#